data_AF-A0A414CJ64-F1
#
_entry.id   AF-A0A414CJ64-F1
#
_cell.length_a   1.000
_cell.length_b   1.000
_cell.length_c   1.000
_cell.angle_alpha   90.00
_cell.angle_beta   90.00
_cell.angle_gamma   90.00
#
_symmetry.space_group_name_H-M   'P 1'
#
loop_
_entity.id
_entity.type
_entity.pdbx_description
1 polymer ?
#
loop_
_entity_poly.entity_id
_entity_poly.type
_entity_poly.pdbx_seq_one_letter_code
_entity_poly.pdbx_strand_id
1 'polypeptide(L)'
;MTVTGIIAEFNPFHNGHKYLLKQAEGLKIVAMSGNFVQRGEPAIVDKWIRAQMALENGADLVVELPFLVAVQSADHFAKGAVEILSRLGIDQLTFGTEAVLDYQVIATVYSEKEAEMEAFLRSLPEDLSYPQKTQKMWETFAGVEFTGDTPNHILGLAYAKACAGKGITLKPIKRQGAGYHSEEKEVAYASATSIRLHKEDQDFVAKFMPNSQLFQSAPQVSWEDYDQLLRYQILTHPDLTQIFQVNEELANRIKEAVRSTSSVEELVEKVATKRYTKARVRRILTYILVGATEQALPDAIHVLGFSAKGQAHLKGLKKSVEIVTRIGKEPWDALTQQADQVYQLGHPQLPEQIWGRVPVRVEDQ
;
A
#
# COMPACT_ATOMS: atom_id res chain seq x y z
N MET A 1 21.74 16.91 -4.62
CA MET A 1 21.34 15.59 -5.19
C MET A 1 19.84 15.51 -5.01
N THR A 2 19.08 15.23 -6.06
CA THR A 2 17.62 15.08 -5.97
C THR A 2 17.27 13.85 -5.15
N VAL A 3 16.30 13.99 -4.24
CA VAL A 3 15.72 12.89 -3.46
C VAL A 3 14.32 12.58 -4.01
N THR A 4 14.13 11.37 -4.51
CA THR A 4 12.89 10.91 -5.14
C THR A 4 12.17 9.94 -4.21
N GLY A 5 10.92 10.27 -3.88
CA GLY A 5 10.01 9.38 -3.17
C GLY A 5 9.26 8.45 -4.12
N ILE A 6 9.02 7.22 -3.68
CA ILE A 6 8.17 6.23 -4.32
C ILE A 6 7.26 5.63 -3.24
N ILE A 7 5.97 5.49 -3.52
CA ILE A 7 5.00 4.84 -2.64
C ILE A 7 4.62 3.50 -3.26
N ALA A 8 4.77 2.41 -2.51
CA ALA A 8 4.62 1.06 -3.08
C ALA A 8 4.08 0.01 -2.11
N GLU A 9 3.57 -1.08 -2.69
CA GLU A 9 3.28 -2.33 -1.97
C GLU A 9 4.28 -3.43 -2.35
N PHE A 10 4.71 -3.45 -3.62
CA PHE A 10 5.55 -4.51 -4.21
C PHE A 10 5.03 -5.92 -3.91
N ASN A 11 3.77 -6.20 -4.26
CA ASN A 11 3.06 -7.43 -3.89
C ASN A 11 2.81 -8.42 -5.08
N PRO A 12 3.82 -9.10 -5.67
CA PRO A 12 5.25 -9.04 -5.37
C PRO A 12 5.99 -7.94 -6.17
N PHE A 13 7.30 -7.78 -5.93
CA PHE A 13 8.17 -6.97 -6.78
C PHE A 13 8.29 -7.59 -8.19
N HIS A 14 8.28 -6.80 -9.27
CA HIS A 14 8.27 -7.33 -10.64
C HIS A 14 8.92 -6.37 -11.64
N ASN A 15 9.07 -6.76 -12.90
CA ASN A 15 9.77 -5.97 -13.93
C ASN A 15 9.20 -4.54 -14.10
N GLY A 16 7.88 -4.34 -13.94
CA GLY A 16 7.29 -3.01 -13.93
C GLY A 16 7.78 -2.10 -12.78
N HIS A 17 8.02 -2.65 -11.58
CA HIS A 17 8.58 -1.92 -10.44
C HIS A 17 10.06 -1.61 -10.66
N LYS A 18 10.82 -2.56 -11.20
CA LYS A 18 12.20 -2.33 -11.64
C LYS A 18 12.29 -1.20 -12.67
N TYR A 19 11.39 -1.19 -13.63
CA TYR A 19 11.28 -0.11 -14.61
C TYR A 19 11.01 1.24 -13.92
N LEU A 20 10.03 1.32 -13.02
CA LEU A 20 9.74 2.54 -12.25
C LEU A 20 10.97 3.06 -11.51
N LEU A 21 11.67 2.20 -10.77
CA LEU A 21 12.88 2.58 -10.04
C LEU A 21 14.02 3.02 -10.97
N LYS A 22 14.15 2.39 -12.14
CA LYS A 22 15.15 2.75 -13.14
C LYS A 22 14.91 4.14 -13.75
N GLN A 23 13.64 4.54 -13.91
CA GLN A 23 13.28 5.85 -14.43
C GLN A 23 13.37 6.96 -13.37
N ALA A 24 13.31 6.62 -12.08
CA ALA A 24 13.46 7.59 -11.00
C ALA A 24 14.91 8.10 -10.90
N GLU A 25 15.08 9.41 -10.75
CA GLU A 25 16.38 10.06 -10.68
C GLU A 25 16.89 10.19 -9.24
N GLY A 26 18.21 10.31 -9.07
CA GLY A 26 18.81 10.60 -7.77
C GLY A 26 18.66 9.47 -6.73
N LEU A 27 18.55 9.88 -5.46
CA LEU A 27 18.41 8.99 -4.32
C LEU A 27 16.94 8.55 -4.17
N LYS A 28 16.69 7.25 -4.13
CA LYS A 28 15.33 6.68 -4.18
C LYS A 28 14.89 6.18 -2.82
N ILE A 29 13.87 6.82 -2.24
CA ILE A 29 13.25 6.43 -0.98
C ILE A 29 11.90 5.79 -1.29
N VAL A 30 11.75 4.52 -0.93
CA VAL A 30 10.48 3.78 -1.04
C VAL A 30 9.79 3.79 0.32
N ALA A 31 8.59 4.37 0.38
CA ALA A 31 7.66 4.15 1.48
C ALA A 31 6.76 2.97 1.12
N MET A 32 6.97 1.83 1.78
CA MET A 32 6.39 0.55 1.41
C MET A 32 5.36 0.07 2.43
N SER A 33 4.21 -0.43 1.97
CA SER A 33 3.28 -1.13 2.85
C SER A 33 3.98 -2.28 3.57
N GLY A 34 3.68 -2.44 4.86
CA GLY A 34 4.12 -3.58 5.67
C GLY A 34 3.46 -4.88 5.22
N ASN A 35 3.23 -5.80 6.15
CA ASN A 35 2.76 -7.15 5.84
C ASN A 35 1.29 -7.25 5.39
N PHE A 36 0.52 -6.16 5.52
CA PHE A 36 -0.79 -5.99 4.88
C PHE A 36 -0.78 -4.74 3.99
N VAL A 37 -1.46 -4.83 2.84
CA VAL A 37 -1.39 -3.81 1.79
C VAL A 37 -2.69 -3.03 1.64
N GLN A 38 -2.68 -1.94 0.87
CA GLN A 38 -3.76 -0.95 0.72
C GLN A 38 -5.09 -1.54 0.24
N ARG A 39 -5.00 -2.66 -0.49
CA ARG A 39 -6.15 -3.42 -0.99
C ARG A 39 -6.86 -4.26 0.07
N GLY A 40 -6.32 -4.31 1.30
CA GLY A 40 -6.87 -5.13 2.39
C GLY A 40 -6.60 -6.61 2.17
N GLU A 41 -5.36 -6.95 1.85
CA GLU A 41 -4.89 -8.33 1.70
C GLU A 41 -3.52 -8.50 2.36
N PRO A 42 -3.18 -9.71 2.85
CA PRO A 42 -1.81 -10.00 3.24
C PRO A 42 -0.89 -9.86 2.02
N ALA A 43 0.30 -9.31 2.23
CA ALA A 43 1.33 -9.34 1.20
C ALA A 43 1.73 -10.79 0.93
N ILE A 44 1.88 -11.18 -0.33
CA ILE A 44 2.19 -12.56 -0.73
C ILE A 44 3.51 -13.04 -0.12
N VAL A 45 4.48 -12.15 0.05
CA VAL A 45 5.74 -12.39 0.75
C VAL A 45 6.00 -11.25 1.72
N ASP A 46 6.78 -11.52 2.77
CA ASP A 46 6.95 -10.58 3.86
C ASP A 46 7.62 -9.26 3.46
N LYS A 47 7.46 -8.24 4.30
CA LYS A 47 8.00 -6.90 4.08
C LYS A 47 9.53 -6.86 3.97
N TRP A 48 10.23 -7.78 4.61
CA TRP A 48 11.70 -7.81 4.60
C TRP A 48 12.22 -8.30 3.25
N ILE A 49 11.62 -9.37 2.72
CA ILE A 49 11.91 -9.91 1.40
C ILE A 49 11.57 -8.89 0.31
N ARG A 50 10.41 -8.21 0.40
CA ARG A 50 10.06 -7.14 -0.55
C ARG A 50 11.01 -5.96 -0.49
N ALA A 51 11.47 -5.57 0.71
CA ALA A 51 12.47 -4.53 0.87
C ALA A 51 13.81 -4.93 0.24
N GLN A 52 14.23 -6.19 0.41
CA GLN A 52 15.42 -6.73 -0.25
C GLN A 52 15.30 -6.65 -1.78
N MET A 53 14.19 -7.13 -2.35
CA MET A 53 13.94 -7.06 -3.79
C MET A 53 14.01 -5.63 -4.33
N ALA A 54 13.47 -4.65 -3.58
CA ALA A 54 13.52 -3.25 -3.97
C ALA A 54 14.95 -2.70 -3.98
N LEU A 55 15.74 -2.98 -2.93
CA LEU A 55 17.13 -2.52 -2.80
C LEU A 55 18.03 -3.13 -3.88
N GLU A 56 17.92 -4.43 -4.13
CA GLU A 56 18.66 -5.13 -5.19
C GLU A 56 18.32 -4.63 -6.61
N ASN A 57 17.22 -3.88 -6.77
CA ASN A 57 16.81 -3.29 -8.04
C ASN A 57 16.84 -1.75 -8.05
N GLY A 58 17.63 -1.14 -7.15
CA GLY A 58 18.02 0.26 -7.25
C GLY A 58 17.29 1.24 -6.34
N ALA A 59 16.46 0.77 -5.41
CA ALA A 59 16.04 1.59 -4.28
C ALA A 59 17.23 1.84 -3.35
N ASP A 60 17.31 3.02 -2.74
CA ASP A 60 18.39 3.39 -1.82
C ASP A 60 17.96 3.27 -0.36
N LEU A 61 16.69 3.50 -0.07
CA LEU A 61 16.12 3.42 1.27
C LEU A 61 14.70 2.87 1.18
N VAL A 62 14.36 1.89 2.02
CA VAL A 62 13.00 1.38 2.16
C VAL A 62 12.54 1.60 3.60
N VAL A 63 11.43 2.31 3.76
CA VAL A 63 10.77 2.56 5.04
C VAL A 63 9.38 1.93 5.06
N GLU A 64 8.94 1.50 6.23
CA GLU A 64 7.62 0.91 6.41
C GLU A 64 6.54 1.98 6.59
N LEU A 65 5.43 1.81 5.86
CA LEU A 65 4.19 2.50 6.15
C LEU A 65 3.49 1.81 7.33
N PRO A 66 3.15 2.53 8.42
CA PRO A 66 2.38 1.97 9.52
C PRO A 66 1.08 1.34 9.03
N PHE A 67 0.55 0.33 9.74
CA PHE A 67 -0.64 -0.41 9.34
C PHE A 67 -1.84 0.49 9.05
N LEU A 68 -2.12 1.49 9.91
CA LEU A 68 -3.20 2.46 9.71
C LEU A 68 -2.93 3.49 8.60
N VAL A 69 -1.73 3.53 8.02
CA VAL A 69 -1.43 4.26 6.79
C VAL A 69 -1.55 3.33 5.58
N ALA A 70 -0.97 2.14 5.66
CA ALA A 70 -0.89 1.18 4.58
C ALA A 70 -2.28 0.67 4.17
N VAL A 71 -3.07 0.17 5.12
CA VAL A 71 -4.39 -0.44 4.86
C VAL A 71 -5.46 0.65 4.91
N GLN A 72 -5.55 1.49 3.87
CA GLN A 72 -6.47 2.63 3.84
C GLN A 72 -7.09 2.87 2.46
N SER A 73 -8.03 3.81 2.36
CA SER A 73 -8.44 4.36 1.06
C SER A 73 -7.29 5.13 0.39
N ALA A 74 -7.37 5.34 -0.94
CA ALA A 74 -6.32 6.00 -1.72
C ALA A 74 -5.87 7.34 -1.12
N ASP A 75 -6.81 8.22 -0.74
CA ASP A 75 -6.51 9.53 -0.16
C ASP A 75 -5.73 9.43 1.15
N HIS A 76 -6.13 8.53 2.04
CA HIS A 76 -5.50 8.41 3.36
C HIS A 76 -4.14 7.71 3.26
N PHE A 77 -4.05 6.69 2.40
CA PHE A 77 -2.80 6.03 2.04
C PHE A 77 -1.79 7.03 1.46
N ALA A 78 -2.21 7.82 0.47
CA ALA A 78 -1.39 8.85 -0.17
C ALA A 78 -0.95 9.92 0.85
N LYS A 79 -1.89 10.44 1.65
CA LYS A 79 -1.61 11.47 2.66
C LYS A 79 -0.55 11.01 3.66
N GLY A 80 -0.74 9.84 4.28
CA GLY A 80 0.21 9.32 5.28
C GLY A 80 1.58 9.00 4.67
N ALA A 81 1.60 8.41 3.47
CA ALA A 81 2.85 8.07 2.79
C ALA A 81 3.64 9.31 2.36
N VAL A 82 2.97 10.34 1.82
CA VAL A 82 3.60 11.62 1.45
C VAL A 82 4.11 12.35 2.70
N GLU A 83 3.42 12.29 3.83
CA GLU A 83 3.88 12.90 5.08
C GLU A 83 5.19 12.26 5.57
N ILE A 84 5.25 10.92 5.57
CA ILE A 84 6.47 10.16 5.90
C ILE A 84 7.61 10.54 4.95
N LEU A 85 7.36 10.56 3.63
CA LEU A 85 8.39 10.89 2.65
C LEU A 85 8.84 12.36 2.73
N SER A 86 7.92 13.30 3.01
CA SER A 86 8.24 14.71 3.17
C SER A 86 9.19 14.93 4.34
N ARG A 87 8.98 14.23 5.47
CA ARG A 87 9.90 14.24 6.61
C ARG A 87 11.28 13.66 6.27
N LEU A 88 11.36 12.75 5.30
CA LEU A 88 12.61 12.21 4.76
C LEU A 88 13.26 13.10 3.68
N GLY A 89 12.68 14.28 3.43
CA GLY A 89 13.27 15.31 2.57
C GLY A 89 13.22 14.98 1.09
N ILE A 90 12.12 14.39 0.60
CA ILE A 90 11.94 14.21 -0.85
C ILE A 90 11.73 15.56 -1.55
N ASP A 91 12.35 15.73 -2.72
CA ASP A 91 12.13 16.87 -3.63
C ASP A 91 11.01 16.57 -4.63
N GLN A 92 10.87 15.30 -4.99
CA GLN A 92 9.91 14.84 -5.99
C GLN A 92 9.32 13.48 -5.62
N LEU A 93 8.11 13.24 -6.12
CA LEU A 93 7.41 11.96 -5.98
C LEU A 93 7.19 11.35 -7.37
N THR A 94 7.63 10.11 -7.54
CA THR A 94 7.52 9.36 -8.79
C THR A 94 6.59 8.16 -8.63
N PHE A 95 5.67 8.00 -9.58
CA PHE A 95 4.67 6.92 -9.56
C PHE A 95 4.26 6.51 -10.98
N GLY A 96 3.85 5.25 -11.13
CA GLY A 96 3.31 4.74 -12.38
C GLY A 96 1.86 5.15 -12.57
N THR A 97 1.45 5.48 -13.79
CA THR A 97 0.06 5.84 -14.15
C THR A 97 -0.32 5.32 -15.54
N GLU A 98 -1.59 4.95 -15.74
CA GLU A 98 -2.14 4.66 -17.08
C GLU A 98 -2.32 5.94 -17.91
N ALA A 99 -2.69 7.04 -17.26
CA ALA A 99 -2.91 8.34 -17.87
C ALA A 99 -1.62 9.16 -17.91
N VAL A 100 -1.32 9.80 -19.05
CA VAL A 100 -0.24 10.80 -19.16
C VAL A 100 -0.88 12.17 -19.01
N LEU A 101 -1.12 12.58 -17.76
CA LEU A 101 -1.64 13.90 -17.40
C LEU A 101 -0.56 14.70 -16.67
N ASP A 102 -0.74 16.01 -16.65
CA ASP A 102 0.06 16.89 -15.82
C ASP A 102 -0.51 16.91 -14.38
N TYR A 103 -0.09 15.93 -13.58
CA TYR A 103 -0.49 15.86 -12.17
C TYR A 103 -0.01 17.04 -11.35
N GLN A 104 1.04 17.75 -11.80
CA GLN A 104 1.51 18.95 -11.11
C GLN A 104 0.49 20.08 -11.21
N VAL A 105 -0.10 20.27 -12.40
CA VAL A 105 -1.21 21.22 -12.59
C VAL A 105 -2.41 20.83 -11.73
N ILE A 106 -2.76 19.54 -11.66
CA ILE A 106 -3.85 19.04 -10.82
C ILE A 106 -3.61 19.36 -9.34
N ALA A 107 -2.37 19.16 -8.85
CA ALA A 107 -2.01 19.50 -7.48
C ALA A 107 -2.11 21.01 -7.20
N THR A 108 -1.73 21.85 -8.16
CA THR A 108 -1.90 23.32 -8.06
C THR A 108 -3.37 23.70 -7.99
N VAL A 109 -4.21 23.17 -8.86
CA VAL A 109 -5.67 23.43 -8.85
C VAL A 109 -6.27 23.03 -7.50
N TYR A 110 -5.90 21.87 -6.96
CA TYR A 110 -6.36 21.45 -5.64
C TYR A 110 -5.89 22.42 -4.55
N SER A 111 -4.62 22.85 -4.57
CA SER A 111 -4.08 23.81 -3.61
C SER A 111 -4.80 25.16 -3.63
N GLU A 112 -5.27 25.61 -4.80
CA GLU A 112 -5.99 26.88 -4.95
C GLU A 112 -7.47 26.78 -4.54
N LYS A 113 -8.08 25.59 -4.71
CA LYS A 113 -9.53 25.39 -4.57
C LYS A 113 -9.93 24.38 -3.49
N GLU A 114 -9.02 24.02 -2.59
CA GLU A 114 -9.23 22.98 -1.57
C GLU A 114 -10.57 23.15 -0.84
N ALA A 115 -10.84 24.36 -0.32
CA ALA A 115 -12.06 24.64 0.43
C ALA A 115 -13.34 24.44 -0.40
N GLU A 116 -13.33 24.83 -1.68
CA GLU A 116 -14.45 24.67 -2.61
C GLU A 116 -14.66 23.20 -2.97
N MET A 117 -13.57 22.48 -3.25
CA MET A 117 -13.59 21.06 -3.60
C MET A 117 -14.11 20.20 -2.44
N GLU A 118 -13.67 20.48 -1.21
CA GLU A 118 -14.16 19.79 -0.01
C GLU A 118 -15.62 20.15 0.30
N ALA A 119 -16.04 21.39 0.06
CA ALA A 119 -17.45 21.77 0.16
C ALA A 119 -18.33 21.05 -0.86
N PHE A 120 -17.84 20.91 -2.11
CA PHE A 120 -18.51 20.15 -3.16
C PHE A 120 -18.63 18.67 -2.81
N LEU A 121 -17.57 18.03 -2.29
CA LEU A 121 -17.64 16.64 -1.82
C LEU A 121 -18.72 16.42 -0.76
N ARG A 122 -18.87 17.37 0.18
CA ARG A 122 -19.89 17.32 1.24
C ARG A 122 -21.31 17.55 0.71
N SER A 123 -21.48 18.34 -0.36
CA SER A 123 -22.81 18.59 -0.93
C SER A 123 -23.35 17.44 -1.78
N LEU A 124 -22.47 16.52 -2.22
CA LEU A 124 -22.88 15.37 -3.01
C LEU A 124 -23.74 14.37 -2.19
N PRO A 125 -24.74 13.73 -2.82
CA PRO A 125 -25.65 12.78 -2.18
C PRO A 125 -24.95 11.70 -1.33
N GLU A 126 -25.54 11.31 -0.20
CA GLU A 126 -24.95 10.33 0.73
C GLU A 126 -24.91 8.89 0.19
N ASP A 127 -25.76 8.57 -0.80
CA ASP A 127 -25.83 7.27 -1.45
C ASP A 127 -24.64 7.01 -2.41
N LEU A 128 -23.94 8.07 -2.83
CA LEU A 128 -22.70 7.96 -3.57
C LEU A 128 -21.56 7.48 -2.66
N SER A 129 -20.84 6.47 -3.10
CA SER A 129 -19.61 6.04 -2.45
C SER A 129 -18.55 7.14 -2.52
N TYR A 130 -17.63 7.16 -1.55
CA TYR A 130 -16.53 8.14 -1.52
C TYR A 130 -15.73 8.20 -2.85
N PRO A 131 -15.34 7.07 -3.47
CA PRO A 131 -14.67 7.10 -4.78
C PRO A 131 -15.47 7.81 -5.88
N GLN A 132 -16.80 7.61 -5.92
CA GLN A 132 -17.66 8.30 -6.89
C GLN A 132 -17.74 9.80 -6.61
N LYS A 133 -17.75 10.20 -5.34
CA LYS A 133 -17.71 11.63 -4.96
C LYS A 133 -16.40 12.29 -5.40
N THR A 134 -15.26 11.65 -5.13
CA THR A 134 -13.95 12.16 -5.55
C THR A 134 -13.81 12.23 -7.06
N GLN A 135 -14.37 11.26 -7.79
CA GLN A 135 -14.40 11.28 -9.25
C GLN A 135 -15.09 12.54 -9.79
N LYS A 136 -16.33 12.79 -9.34
CA LYS A 136 -17.11 13.97 -9.74
C LYS A 136 -16.41 15.28 -9.39
N MET A 137 -15.73 15.32 -8.24
CA MET A 137 -14.96 16.48 -7.81
C MET A 137 -13.81 16.76 -8.80
N TRP A 138 -13.03 15.74 -9.19
CA TRP A 138 -11.94 15.92 -10.16
C TRP A 138 -12.43 16.27 -11.56
N GLU A 139 -13.53 15.67 -12.03
CA GLU A 139 -14.18 16.03 -13.29
C GLU A 139 -14.60 17.51 -13.29
N THR A 140 -15.21 17.98 -12.21
CA THR A 140 -15.75 19.35 -12.10
C THR A 140 -14.65 20.40 -12.01
N PHE A 141 -13.61 20.15 -11.21
CA PHE A 141 -12.63 21.19 -10.88
C PHE A 141 -11.34 21.13 -11.70
N ALA A 142 -10.96 19.94 -12.19
CA ALA A 142 -9.69 19.72 -12.89
C ALA A 142 -9.88 19.16 -14.32
N GLY A 143 -11.11 18.96 -14.78
CA GLY A 143 -11.40 18.44 -16.13
C GLY A 143 -10.82 17.05 -16.39
N VAL A 144 -10.64 16.26 -15.33
CA VAL A 144 -10.07 14.91 -15.42
C VAL A 144 -11.16 13.96 -15.93
N GLU A 145 -10.87 13.21 -16.99
CA GLU A 145 -11.75 12.17 -17.51
C GLU A 145 -11.35 10.80 -16.97
N PHE A 146 -12.31 10.10 -16.38
CA PHE A 146 -12.11 8.74 -15.91
C PHE A 146 -12.58 7.76 -16.98
N THR A 147 -11.63 7.21 -17.74
CA THR A 147 -11.89 6.18 -18.76
C THR A 147 -11.45 4.82 -18.25
N GLY A 148 -12.36 3.84 -18.22
CA GLY A 148 -12.06 2.45 -17.84
C GLY A 148 -11.62 2.25 -16.37
N ASP A 149 -11.07 1.08 -16.08
CA ASP A 149 -10.49 0.73 -14.77
C ASP A 149 -9.04 1.21 -14.68
N THR A 150 -8.82 2.40 -14.08
CA THR A 150 -7.51 3.07 -13.99
C THR A 150 -7.08 3.32 -12.54
N PRO A 151 -6.79 2.27 -11.75
CA PRO A 151 -6.50 2.43 -10.33
C PRO A 151 -5.18 3.14 -10.05
N ASN A 152 -4.19 3.08 -10.95
CA ASN A 152 -2.96 3.85 -10.75
C ASN A 152 -3.19 5.34 -11.04
N HIS A 153 -4.06 5.69 -12.00
CA HIS A 153 -4.51 7.06 -12.20
C HIS A 153 -5.22 7.62 -10.95
N ILE A 154 -6.12 6.85 -10.34
CA ILE A 154 -6.80 7.23 -9.09
C ILE A 154 -5.79 7.47 -7.97
N LEU A 155 -4.77 6.61 -7.82
CA LEU A 155 -3.69 6.84 -6.86
C LEU A 155 -2.88 8.09 -7.21
N GLY A 156 -2.60 8.34 -8.49
CA GLY A 156 -1.92 9.55 -8.95
C GLY A 156 -2.65 10.84 -8.55
N LEU A 157 -3.99 10.84 -8.62
CA LEU A 157 -4.81 11.97 -8.15
C LEU A 157 -4.76 12.12 -6.63
N ALA A 158 -4.76 11.02 -5.89
CA ALA A 158 -4.59 11.04 -4.44
C ALA A 158 -3.20 11.57 -4.05
N TYR A 159 -2.15 11.24 -4.80
CA TYR A 159 -0.81 11.82 -4.62
C TYR A 159 -0.78 13.31 -4.96
N ALA A 160 -1.46 13.73 -6.03
CA ALA A 160 -1.57 15.15 -6.37
C ALA A 160 -2.25 15.95 -5.24
N LYS A 161 -3.34 15.43 -4.69
CA LYS A 161 -4.01 15.97 -3.49
C LYS A 161 -3.06 16.01 -2.28
N ALA A 162 -2.32 14.94 -2.02
CA ALA A 162 -1.44 14.85 -0.86
C ALA A 162 -0.18 15.74 -0.96
N CYS A 163 0.32 16.01 -2.18
CA CYS A 163 1.48 16.86 -2.44
C CYS A 163 1.13 18.35 -2.63
N ALA A 164 -0.15 18.70 -2.75
CA ALA A 164 -0.60 20.08 -2.91
C ALA A 164 -0.03 20.98 -1.80
N GLY A 165 0.57 22.12 -2.19
CA GLY A 165 1.19 23.08 -1.27
C GLY A 165 2.49 22.63 -0.57
N LYS A 166 2.99 21.40 -0.81
CA LYS A 166 4.19 20.86 -0.11
C LYS A 166 5.52 21.11 -0.82
N GLY A 167 5.52 21.74 -2.00
CA GLY A 167 6.74 21.94 -2.78
C GLY A 167 7.35 20.66 -3.36
N ILE A 168 6.61 19.55 -3.34
CA ILE A 168 7.03 18.26 -3.89
C ILE A 168 6.63 18.20 -5.37
N THR A 169 7.60 17.98 -6.25
CA THR A 169 7.34 17.86 -7.70
C THR A 169 6.78 16.48 -8.05
N LEU A 170 5.67 16.42 -8.78
CA LEU A 170 5.10 15.15 -9.25
C LEU A 170 5.71 14.73 -10.58
N LYS A 171 6.26 13.51 -10.64
CA LYS A 171 6.90 12.92 -11.83
C LYS A 171 6.19 11.61 -12.21
N PRO A 172 5.05 11.69 -12.92
CA PRO A 172 4.34 10.51 -13.38
C PRO A 172 5.17 9.76 -14.43
N ILE A 173 5.17 8.43 -14.36
CA ILE A 173 5.76 7.54 -15.36
C ILE A 173 4.65 6.74 -16.02
N LYS A 174 4.62 6.76 -17.36
CA LYS A 174 3.69 5.95 -18.12
C LYS A 174 3.97 4.47 -17.86
N ARG A 175 2.96 3.73 -17.38
CA ARG A 175 3.08 2.27 -17.21
C ARG A 175 3.34 1.61 -18.56
N GLN A 176 4.26 0.64 -18.57
CA GLN A 176 4.50 -0.26 -19.69
C GLN A 176 3.94 -1.64 -19.34
N GLY A 177 3.24 -2.30 -20.26
CA GLY A 177 2.71 -3.66 -20.07
C GLY A 177 1.18 -3.79 -20.13
N ALA A 178 0.69 -4.97 -19.76
CA ALA A 178 -0.74 -5.26 -19.76
C ALA A 178 -1.51 -4.36 -18.79
N GLY A 179 -2.78 -4.11 -19.10
CA GLY A 179 -3.69 -3.37 -18.22
C GLY A 179 -3.76 -3.98 -16.82
N TYR A 180 -4.22 -3.17 -15.86
CA TYR A 180 -4.52 -3.65 -14.52
C TYR A 180 -5.52 -4.83 -14.61
N HIS A 181 -5.27 -5.93 -13.87
CA HIS A 181 -6.02 -7.21 -13.96
C HIS A 181 -5.89 -8.06 -15.24
N SER A 182 -5.01 -7.73 -16.19
CA SER A 182 -4.80 -8.62 -17.35
C SER A 182 -4.07 -9.92 -16.97
N GLU A 183 -4.61 -11.06 -17.44
CA GLU A 183 -4.08 -12.43 -17.30
C GLU A 183 -3.19 -12.85 -18.48
N GLU A 184 -2.97 -11.98 -19.47
CA GLU A 184 -2.27 -12.32 -20.72
C GLU A 184 -0.78 -12.64 -20.49
N LYS A 185 -0.30 -13.74 -21.10
CA LYS A 185 1.09 -14.23 -21.00
C LYS A 185 2.05 -13.61 -22.04
N GLU A 186 1.51 -12.92 -23.05
CA GLU A 186 2.20 -12.33 -24.22
C GLU A 186 2.47 -10.83 -24.04
N VAL A 187 2.97 -10.42 -22.87
CA VAL A 187 3.32 -9.02 -22.59
C VAL A 187 4.75 -8.91 -22.07
N ALA A 188 5.38 -7.73 -22.26
CA ALA A 188 6.71 -7.45 -21.70
C ALA A 188 6.67 -7.28 -20.16
N TYR A 189 5.50 -6.96 -19.60
CA TYR A 189 5.28 -6.79 -18.16
C TYR A 189 3.92 -7.36 -17.75
N ALA A 190 3.94 -8.40 -16.91
CA ALA A 190 2.74 -8.95 -16.27
C ALA A 190 2.32 -8.10 -15.06
N SER A 191 1.02 -8.10 -14.76
CA SER A 191 0.49 -7.45 -13.54
C SER A 191 0.88 -8.25 -12.28
N ALA A 192 0.96 -7.57 -11.14
CA ALA A 192 1.19 -8.24 -9.86
C ALA A 192 0.15 -9.34 -9.59
N THR A 193 -1.12 -9.09 -9.92
CA THR A 193 -2.21 -10.08 -9.81
C THR A 193 -1.94 -11.33 -10.67
N SER A 194 -1.51 -11.16 -11.92
CA SER A 194 -1.20 -12.29 -12.81
C SER A 194 -0.01 -13.13 -12.29
N ILE A 195 1.00 -12.47 -11.73
CA ILE A 195 2.13 -13.16 -11.07
C ILE A 195 1.67 -13.95 -9.86
N ARG A 196 0.79 -13.40 -9.01
CA ARG A 196 0.24 -14.15 -7.87
C ARG A 196 -0.60 -15.34 -8.31
N LEU A 197 -1.36 -15.22 -9.40
CA LEU A 197 -2.18 -16.31 -9.95
C LEU A 197 -1.30 -17.46 -10.49
N HIS A 198 -0.19 -17.12 -11.14
CA HIS A 198 0.72 -18.08 -11.77
C HIS A 198 2.01 -18.30 -10.96
N LYS A 199 1.97 -18.10 -9.65
CA LYS A 199 3.16 -18.14 -8.76
C LYS A 199 3.90 -19.49 -8.78
N GLU A 200 3.20 -20.58 -9.09
CA GLU A 200 3.74 -21.94 -9.21
C GLU A 200 4.43 -22.21 -10.57
N ASP A 201 4.15 -21.40 -11.59
CA ASP A 201 4.76 -21.51 -12.92
C ASP A 201 6.13 -20.82 -12.89
N GLN A 202 7.18 -21.62 -12.69
CA GLN A 202 8.52 -21.08 -12.43
C GLN A 202 9.08 -20.27 -13.60
N ASP A 203 8.82 -20.72 -14.83
CA ASP A 203 9.26 -20.05 -16.04
C ASP A 203 8.53 -18.71 -16.22
N PHE A 204 7.22 -18.68 -15.93
CA PHE A 204 6.44 -17.46 -15.94
C PHE A 204 6.96 -16.45 -14.92
N VAL A 205 7.19 -16.87 -13.68
CA VAL A 205 7.73 -16.00 -12.61
C VAL A 205 9.12 -15.49 -12.99
N ALA A 206 10.01 -16.35 -13.49
CA ALA A 206 11.36 -15.98 -13.92
C ALA A 206 11.35 -14.95 -15.06
N LYS A 207 10.39 -15.03 -15.98
CA LYS A 207 10.22 -14.07 -17.06
C LYS A 207 9.84 -12.67 -16.56
N PHE A 208 9.06 -12.58 -15.49
CA PHE A 208 8.43 -11.32 -15.05
C PHE A 208 8.96 -10.73 -13.74
N MET A 209 9.81 -11.45 -13.02
CA MET A 209 10.40 -10.99 -11.76
C MET A 209 11.93 -11.07 -11.80
N PRO A 210 12.64 -9.98 -11.47
CA PRO A 210 14.10 -10.00 -11.41
C PRO A 210 14.64 -10.89 -10.28
N ASN A 211 13.87 -11.03 -9.19
CA ASN A 211 14.21 -11.83 -8.00
C ASN A 211 13.33 -13.07 -7.88
N SER A 212 13.09 -13.76 -9.00
CA SER A 212 12.19 -14.93 -9.05
C SER A 212 12.57 -16.03 -8.05
N GLN A 213 13.86 -16.35 -7.92
CA GLN A 213 14.35 -17.37 -6.98
C GLN A 213 14.09 -16.99 -5.51
N LEU A 214 14.33 -15.72 -5.16
CA LEU A 214 14.04 -15.22 -3.81
C LEU A 214 12.54 -15.26 -3.50
N PHE A 215 11.71 -14.94 -4.49
CA PHE A 215 10.25 -15.03 -4.35
C PHE A 215 9.74 -16.47 -4.20
N GLN A 216 10.27 -17.40 -5.00
CA GLN A 216 9.85 -18.81 -4.98
C GLN A 216 10.30 -19.54 -3.72
N SER A 217 11.45 -19.17 -3.16
CA SER A 217 11.98 -19.78 -1.94
C SER A 217 11.41 -19.18 -0.66
N ALA A 218 10.82 -17.98 -0.73
CA ALA A 218 10.19 -17.35 0.41
C ALA A 218 8.84 -18.01 0.76
N PRO A 219 8.48 -18.09 2.05
CA PRO A 219 7.12 -18.45 2.46
C PRO A 219 6.10 -17.51 1.80
N GLN A 220 5.08 -18.09 1.20
CA GLN A 220 4.02 -17.34 0.53
C GLN A 220 2.69 -17.52 1.25
N VAL A 221 1.94 -16.43 1.38
CA VAL A 221 0.62 -16.43 2.02
C VAL A 221 -0.44 -15.77 1.16
N SER A 222 -1.69 -16.15 1.39
CA SER A 222 -2.88 -15.52 0.84
C SER A 222 -4.01 -15.51 1.86
N TRP A 223 -5.20 -15.03 1.48
CA TRP A 223 -6.33 -14.95 2.41
C TRP A 223 -6.79 -16.31 2.95
N GLU A 224 -6.56 -17.37 2.18
CA GLU A 224 -6.88 -18.75 2.54
C GLU A 224 -6.17 -19.18 3.83
N ASP A 225 -4.92 -18.73 4.04
CA ASP A 225 -4.13 -19.05 5.24
C ASP A 225 -4.68 -18.38 6.52
N TYR A 226 -5.46 -17.30 6.36
CA TYR A 226 -6.03 -16.54 7.47
C TYR A 226 -7.54 -16.72 7.63
N ASP A 227 -8.21 -17.47 6.74
CA ASP A 227 -9.69 -17.59 6.74
C ASP A 227 -10.20 -18.10 8.09
N GLN A 228 -9.56 -19.13 8.64
CA GLN A 228 -9.94 -19.67 9.95
C GLN A 228 -9.76 -18.66 11.08
N LEU A 229 -8.67 -17.89 11.07
CA LEU A 229 -8.40 -16.86 12.08
C LEU A 229 -9.39 -15.70 11.99
N LEU A 230 -9.68 -15.24 10.78
CA LEU A 230 -10.69 -14.21 10.53
C LEU A 230 -12.07 -14.65 10.99
N ARG A 231 -12.48 -15.88 10.66
CA ARG A 231 -13.77 -16.44 11.10
C ARG A 231 -13.85 -16.55 12.62
N TYR A 232 -12.78 -17.03 13.25
CA TYR A 232 -12.70 -17.09 14.70
C TYR A 232 -12.90 -15.71 15.32
N GLN A 233 -12.21 -14.68 14.82
CA GLN A 233 -12.38 -13.29 15.28
C GLN A 233 -13.83 -12.83 15.08
N ILE A 234 -14.40 -12.97 13.88
CA ILE A 234 -15.78 -12.53 13.60
C ILE A 234 -16.81 -13.20 14.55
N LEU A 235 -16.65 -14.49 14.81
CA LEU A 235 -17.61 -15.29 15.59
C LEU A 235 -17.48 -15.07 17.11
N THR A 236 -16.27 -14.79 17.59
CA THR A 236 -15.99 -14.70 19.04
C THR A 236 -15.87 -13.26 19.55
N HIS A 237 -15.64 -12.28 18.67
CA HIS A 237 -15.52 -10.89 19.08
C HIS A 237 -16.83 -10.38 19.69
N PRO A 238 -16.81 -9.85 20.93
CA PRO A 238 -18.03 -9.46 21.65
C PRO A 238 -18.79 -8.38 20.89
N ASP A 239 -18.07 -7.36 20.41
CA ASP A 239 -18.64 -6.23 19.68
C ASP A 239 -17.73 -5.77 18.55
N LEU A 240 -18.07 -6.13 17.31
CA LEU A 240 -17.25 -5.75 16.14
C LEU A 240 -17.22 -4.25 15.89
N THR A 241 -18.13 -3.46 16.48
CA THR A 241 -18.12 -1.99 16.27
C THR A 241 -16.94 -1.29 16.95
N GLN A 242 -16.23 -1.99 17.84
CA GLN A 242 -14.97 -1.52 18.42
C GLN A 242 -13.79 -1.59 17.43
N ILE A 243 -13.92 -2.38 16.36
CA ILE A 243 -12.92 -2.47 15.30
C ILE A 243 -12.99 -1.23 14.41
N PHE A 244 -11.81 -0.73 14.03
CA PHE A 244 -11.67 0.46 13.20
C PHE A 244 -12.56 0.42 11.94
N GLN A 245 -13.33 1.50 11.73
CA GLN A 245 -14.28 1.68 10.62
C GLN A 245 -15.44 0.67 10.52
N VAL A 246 -15.70 -0.12 11.56
CA VAL A 246 -16.87 -1.01 11.60
C VAL A 246 -18.01 -0.31 12.35
N ASN A 247 -19.11 -0.03 11.63
CA ASN A 247 -20.34 0.47 12.24
C ASN A 247 -21.32 -0.69 12.51
N GLU A 248 -22.44 -0.41 13.19
CA GLU A 248 -23.46 -1.42 13.51
C GLU A 248 -23.98 -2.17 12.28
N GLU A 249 -24.24 -1.45 11.18
CA GLU A 249 -24.71 -2.05 9.92
C GLU A 249 -23.72 -3.08 9.38
N LEU A 250 -22.43 -2.73 9.29
CA LEU A 250 -21.37 -3.63 8.83
C LEU A 250 -21.18 -4.79 9.80
N ALA A 251 -21.17 -4.54 11.11
CA ALA A 251 -21.03 -5.59 12.12
C ALA A 251 -22.11 -6.67 11.97
N ASN A 252 -23.37 -6.26 11.85
CA ASN A 252 -24.50 -7.18 11.67
C ASN A 252 -24.38 -7.96 10.36
N ARG A 253 -24.09 -7.26 9.25
CA ARG A 253 -23.96 -7.89 7.93
C ARG A 253 -22.83 -8.91 7.88
N ILE A 254 -21.68 -8.61 8.48
CA ILE A 254 -20.51 -9.51 8.54
C ILE A 254 -20.86 -10.76 9.39
N LYS A 255 -21.44 -10.56 10.58
CA LYS A 255 -21.85 -11.66 11.47
C LYS A 255 -22.91 -12.58 10.84
N GLU A 256 -23.80 -12.04 10.02
CA GLU A 256 -24.76 -12.84 9.27
C GLU A 256 -24.10 -13.59 8.10
N ALA A 257 -23.31 -12.88 7.28
CA ALA A 257 -22.71 -13.43 6.08
C ALA A 257 -21.76 -14.61 6.37
N VAL A 258 -20.90 -14.47 7.38
CA VAL A 258 -19.85 -15.46 7.75
C VAL A 258 -20.39 -16.86 8.05
N ARG A 259 -21.68 -16.98 8.42
CA ARG A 259 -22.34 -18.26 8.74
C ARG A 259 -22.61 -19.12 7.50
N SER A 260 -22.49 -18.55 6.31
CA SER A 260 -22.98 -19.14 5.06
C SER A 260 -22.01 -19.02 3.89
N THR A 261 -20.86 -18.36 4.10
CA THR A 261 -19.80 -18.25 3.10
C THR A 261 -18.72 -19.27 3.41
N SER A 262 -18.02 -19.72 2.37
CA SER A 262 -16.98 -20.76 2.45
C SER A 262 -15.57 -20.21 2.23
N SER A 263 -15.45 -18.96 1.79
CA SER A 263 -14.16 -18.27 1.61
C SER A 263 -14.26 -16.79 1.99
N VAL A 264 -13.10 -16.14 2.15
CA VAL A 264 -13.01 -14.69 2.35
C VAL A 264 -13.59 -13.94 1.15
N GLU A 265 -13.37 -14.41 -0.07
CA GLU A 265 -13.92 -13.76 -1.27
C GLU A 265 -15.45 -13.83 -1.29
N GLU A 266 -16.05 -14.98 -0.99
CA GLU A 266 -17.51 -15.09 -0.84
C GLU A 266 -18.05 -14.17 0.27
N LEU A 267 -17.31 -14.04 1.38
CA LEU A 267 -17.65 -13.10 2.45
C LEU A 267 -17.62 -11.64 1.96
N VAL A 268 -16.60 -11.26 1.18
CA VAL A 268 -16.49 -9.93 0.57
C VAL A 268 -17.67 -9.67 -0.35
N GLU A 269 -18.00 -10.59 -1.25
CA GLU A 269 -19.14 -10.47 -2.18
C GLU A 269 -20.46 -10.28 -1.44
N LYS A 270 -20.69 -11.06 -0.39
CA LYS A 270 -21.95 -11.03 0.38
C LYS A 270 -22.10 -9.76 1.22
N VAL A 271 -20.99 -9.26 1.79
CA VAL A 271 -20.98 -8.04 2.61
C VAL A 271 -20.97 -6.77 1.78
N ALA A 272 -20.42 -6.79 0.56
CA ALA A 272 -20.35 -5.62 -0.30
C ALA A 272 -21.74 -5.08 -0.68
N THR A 273 -21.81 -3.75 -0.83
CA THR A 273 -22.98 -3.01 -1.31
C THR A 273 -22.54 -1.87 -2.24
N LYS A 274 -23.49 -1.10 -2.76
CA LYS A 274 -23.18 0.17 -3.46
C LYS A 274 -22.40 1.14 -2.57
N ARG A 275 -22.73 1.18 -1.27
CA ARG A 275 -22.08 2.05 -0.26
C ARG A 275 -20.75 1.47 0.24
N TYR A 276 -20.67 0.15 0.39
CA TYR A 276 -19.49 -0.57 0.86
C TYR A 276 -18.85 -1.33 -0.30
N THR A 277 -17.93 -0.67 -0.98
CA THR A 277 -17.17 -1.29 -2.08
C THR A 277 -16.40 -2.51 -1.60
N LYS A 278 -16.17 -3.49 -2.49
CA LYS A 278 -15.40 -4.71 -2.17
C LYS A 278 -14.03 -4.40 -1.57
N ALA A 279 -13.35 -3.37 -2.08
CA ALA A 279 -12.07 -2.92 -1.53
C ALA A 279 -12.18 -2.39 -0.08
N ARG A 280 -13.27 -1.69 0.25
CA ARG A 280 -13.52 -1.26 1.63
C ARG A 280 -13.81 -2.45 2.53
N VAL A 281 -14.61 -3.41 2.06
CA VAL A 281 -14.90 -4.63 2.81
C VAL A 281 -13.63 -5.44 3.09
N ARG A 282 -12.76 -5.64 2.09
CA ARG A 282 -11.46 -6.32 2.28
C ARG A 282 -10.60 -5.65 3.37
N ARG A 283 -10.50 -4.32 3.37
CA ARG A 283 -9.82 -3.57 4.44
C ARG A 283 -10.47 -3.79 5.80
N ILE A 284 -11.80 -3.74 5.88
CA ILE A 284 -12.54 -4.02 7.13
C ILE A 284 -12.24 -5.44 7.64
N LEU A 285 -12.26 -6.45 6.77
CA LEU A 285 -11.91 -7.81 7.16
C LEU A 285 -10.46 -7.91 7.63
N THR A 286 -9.54 -7.13 7.03
CA THR A 286 -8.15 -7.03 7.50
C THR A 286 -8.08 -6.41 8.89
N TYR A 287 -8.84 -5.34 9.16
CA TYR A 287 -8.91 -4.74 10.50
C TYR A 287 -9.46 -5.73 11.53
N ILE A 288 -10.47 -6.53 11.17
CA ILE A 288 -11.05 -7.55 12.05
C ILE A 288 -10.03 -8.68 12.30
N LEU A 289 -9.36 -9.17 11.25
CA LEU A 289 -8.30 -10.19 11.37
C LEU A 289 -7.21 -9.73 12.34
N VAL A 290 -6.76 -8.48 12.20
CA VAL A 290 -5.73 -7.91 13.06
C VAL A 290 -6.27 -7.58 14.45
N GLY A 291 -7.55 -7.25 14.61
CA GLY A 291 -8.10 -6.67 15.84
C GLY A 291 -7.75 -5.19 15.98
N ALA A 292 -7.75 -4.46 14.86
CA ALA A 292 -7.30 -3.08 14.78
C ALA A 292 -8.34 -2.11 15.35
N THR A 293 -7.90 -1.27 16.29
CA THR A 293 -8.67 -0.14 16.81
C THR A 293 -8.09 1.17 16.29
N GLU A 294 -8.83 2.27 16.41
CA GLU A 294 -8.27 3.60 16.13
C GLU A 294 -7.14 3.92 17.12
N GLN A 295 -5.99 4.32 16.60
CA GLN A 295 -4.78 4.68 17.36
C GLN A 295 -4.08 5.85 16.68
N ALA A 296 -3.30 6.61 17.44
CA ALA A 296 -2.46 7.66 16.89
C ALA A 296 -1.39 7.05 15.97
N LEU A 297 -1.06 7.74 14.88
CA LEU A 297 0.04 7.33 14.01
C LEU A 297 1.38 7.54 14.73
N PRO A 298 2.37 6.65 14.52
CA PRO A 298 3.68 6.81 15.12
C PRO A 298 4.42 8.02 14.54
N ASP A 299 5.12 8.75 15.41
CA ASP A 299 6.05 9.79 14.98
C ASP A 299 7.32 9.16 14.39
N ALA A 300 7.76 8.01 14.89
CA ALA A 300 8.94 7.33 14.39
C ALA A 300 8.75 6.75 12.97
N ILE A 301 9.82 6.77 12.17
CA ILE A 301 9.86 6.10 10.86
C ILE A 301 10.69 4.82 10.98
N HIS A 302 10.05 3.68 10.71
CA HIS A 302 10.70 2.38 10.71
C HIS A 302 11.41 2.08 9.38
N VAL A 303 12.69 1.73 9.45
CA VAL A 303 13.54 1.46 8.29
C VAL A 303 13.65 -0.04 8.06
N LEU A 304 13.21 -0.50 6.88
CA LEU A 304 13.28 -1.91 6.48
C LEU A 304 14.62 -2.27 5.82
N GLY A 305 15.28 -1.30 5.19
CA GLY A 305 16.62 -1.51 4.61
C GLY A 305 17.15 -0.32 3.84
N PHE A 306 18.43 -0.36 3.51
CA PHE A 306 19.13 0.74 2.82
C PHE A 306 20.38 0.26 2.05
N SER A 307 20.73 1.01 1.00
CA SER A 307 22.04 1.01 0.34
C SER A 307 23.04 1.89 1.09
N ALA A 308 24.30 1.98 0.65
CA ALA A 308 25.27 2.90 1.25
C ALA A 308 24.83 4.38 1.08
N LYS A 309 24.23 4.72 -0.07
CA LYS A 309 23.66 6.06 -0.33
C LYS A 309 22.50 6.36 0.60
N GLY A 310 21.56 5.42 0.75
CA GLY A 310 20.44 5.58 1.68
C GLY A 310 20.89 5.71 3.14
N GLN A 311 21.92 4.96 3.53
CA GLN A 311 22.51 5.07 4.86
C GLN A 311 23.12 6.46 5.11
N ALA A 312 23.84 7.00 4.12
CA ALA A 312 24.42 8.34 4.19
C ALA A 312 23.33 9.42 4.33
N HIS A 313 22.24 9.29 3.56
CA HIS A 313 21.07 10.18 3.66
C HIS A 313 20.41 10.12 5.05
N LEU A 314 20.12 8.91 5.54
CA LEU A 314 19.56 8.71 6.89
C LEU A 314 20.43 9.38 7.96
N LYS A 315 21.76 9.26 7.87
CA LYS A 315 22.68 9.90 8.84
C LYS A 315 22.50 11.42 8.90
N GLY A 316 22.19 12.06 7.77
CA GLY A 316 21.90 13.50 7.71
C GLY A 316 20.59 13.89 8.42
N LEU A 317 19.61 12.99 8.46
CA LEU A 317 18.27 13.24 9.01
C LEU A 317 18.08 12.86 10.48
N LYS A 318 19.01 12.09 11.07
CA LYS A 318 18.86 11.55 12.44
C LYS A 318 18.62 12.59 13.55
N LYS A 319 18.90 13.87 13.30
CA LYS A 319 18.65 14.96 14.27
C LYS A 319 17.25 15.57 14.16
N SER A 320 16.59 15.41 13.01
CA SER A 320 15.28 16.02 12.72
C SER A 320 14.15 15.00 12.59
N VAL A 321 14.50 13.73 12.40
CA VAL A 321 13.53 12.64 12.23
C VAL A 321 13.87 11.52 13.20
N GLU A 322 12.87 11.07 13.94
CA GLU A 322 12.99 9.87 14.76
C GLU A 322 12.99 8.63 13.84
N ILE A 323 14.11 7.92 13.83
CA ILE A 323 14.35 6.76 12.97
C ILE A 323 14.49 5.52 13.84
N VAL A 324 13.65 4.51 13.57
CA VAL A 324 13.76 3.19 14.18
C VAL A 324 14.35 2.21 13.18
N THR A 325 15.49 1.61 13.53
CA THR A 325 16.14 0.58 12.71
C THR A 325 16.09 -0.81 13.34
N ARG A 326 16.05 -0.88 14.67
CA ARG A 326 15.95 -2.15 15.40
C ARG A 326 14.91 -1.97 16.49
N ILE A 327 13.89 -2.80 16.46
CA ILE A 327 12.82 -2.80 17.44
C ILE A 327 13.29 -3.63 18.66
N GLY A 328 13.22 -2.99 19.83
CA GLY A 328 13.79 -3.47 21.10
C GLY A 328 12.80 -4.26 21.94
N LYS A 329 12.39 -3.73 23.10
CA LYS A 329 11.27 -4.27 23.89
C LYS A 329 9.98 -3.46 23.68
N GLU A 330 10.14 -2.17 23.41
CA GLU A 330 9.03 -1.26 23.16
C GLU A 330 8.70 -1.24 21.67
N PRO A 331 7.41 -1.20 21.32
CA PRO A 331 7.00 -1.12 19.94
C PRO A 331 7.26 0.28 19.36
N TRP A 332 7.62 0.36 18.08
CA TRP A 332 7.65 1.64 17.35
C TRP A 332 6.24 2.11 16.96
N ASP A 333 5.36 1.14 16.71
CA ASP A 333 3.93 1.26 16.53
C ASP A 333 3.28 -0.05 16.97
N ALA A 334 2.44 0.01 18.01
CA ALA A 334 1.87 -1.18 18.63
C ALA A 334 0.97 -1.94 17.65
N LEU A 335 0.16 -1.22 16.86
CA LEU A 335 -0.76 -1.83 15.92
C LEU A 335 -0.05 -2.45 14.70
N THR A 336 0.99 -1.81 14.16
CA THR A 336 1.78 -2.44 13.09
C THR A 336 2.44 -3.72 13.58
N GLN A 337 2.94 -3.76 14.81
CA GLN A 337 3.52 -4.99 15.37
C GLN A 337 2.49 -6.08 15.60
N GLN A 338 1.29 -5.72 16.08
CA GLN A 338 0.18 -6.66 16.17
C GLN A 338 -0.16 -7.24 14.80
N ALA A 339 -0.20 -6.42 13.74
CA ALA A 339 -0.40 -6.87 12.38
C ALA A 339 0.72 -7.84 11.94
N ASP A 340 1.97 -7.54 12.23
CA ASP A 340 3.10 -8.44 11.93
C ASP A 340 3.00 -9.80 12.65
N GLN A 341 2.57 -9.82 13.92
CA GLN A 341 2.34 -11.05 14.67
C GLN A 341 1.23 -11.89 14.02
N VAL A 342 0.13 -11.25 13.64
CA VAL A 342 -0.99 -11.92 12.97
C VAL A 342 -0.54 -12.46 11.61
N TYR A 343 0.23 -11.71 10.83
CA TYR A 343 0.78 -12.17 9.56
C TYR A 343 1.69 -13.41 9.73
N GLN A 344 2.52 -13.44 10.77
CA GLN A 344 3.40 -14.60 11.01
C GLN A 344 2.61 -15.91 11.24
N LEU A 345 1.35 -15.84 11.68
CA LEU A 345 0.50 -17.03 11.86
C LEU A 345 0.04 -17.66 10.53
N GLY A 346 0.15 -16.95 9.41
CA GLY A 346 -0.32 -17.44 8.11
C GLY A 346 0.55 -18.54 7.52
N HIS A 347 1.80 -18.69 7.95
CA HIS A 347 2.65 -19.76 7.44
C HIS A 347 3.73 -20.14 8.46
N PRO A 348 3.89 -21.44 8.80
CA PRO A 348 4.77 -21.88 9.90
C PRO A 348 6.26 -21.59 9.67
N GLN A 349 6.66 -21.40 8.41
CA GLN A 349 8.04 -21.04 8.05
C GLN A 349 8.30 -19.53 8.00
N LEU A 350 7.30 -18.67 8.26
CA LEU A 350 7.53 -17.23 8.31
C LEU A 350 8.49 -16.88 9.46
N PRO A 351 9.60 -16.17 9.19
CA PRO A 351 10.53 -15.80 10.23
C PRO A 351 9.92 -14.73 11.15
N GLU A 352 10.55 -14.52 12.30
CA GLU A 352 10.28 -13.38 13.19
C GLU A 352 10.18 -12.07 12.38
N GLN A 353 9.09 -11.33 12.55
CA GLN A 353 8.78 -10.15 11.75
C GLN A 353 9.15 -8.83 12.44
N ILE A 354 9.35 -8.85 13.76
CA ILE A 354 9.37 -7.66 14.61
C ILE A 354 10.69 -7.58 15.36
N TRP A 355 10.92 -8.52 16.28
CA TRP A 355 11.87 -8.32 17.35
C TRP A 355 13.29 -8.62 16.91
N GLY A 356 14.19 -7.66 17.14
CA GLY A 356 15.61 -7.84 16.86
C GLY A 356 15.97 -7.94 15.37
N ARG A 357 15.00 -7.78 14.46
CA ARG A 357 15.24 -7.70 13.01
C ARG A 357 16.15 -6.51 12.70
N VAL A 358 17.07 -6.74 11.78
CA VAL A 358 18.03 -5.74 11.32
C VAL A 358 17.63 -5.31 9.91
N PRO A 359 17.74 -4.01 9.56
CA PRO A 359 17.39 -3.55 8.23
C PRO A 359 18.26 -4.25 7.18
N VAL A 360 17.63 -4.61 6.05
CA VAL A 360 18.32 -5.21 4.91
C VAL A 360 19.40 -4.27 4.41
N ARG A 361 20.59 -4.83 4.14
CA ARG A 361 21.72 -4.10 3.55
C ARG A 361 22.12 -4.80 2.26
N VAL A 362 22.21 -4.03 1.20
CA VAL A 362 22.80 -4.48 -0.06
C VAL A 362 24.12 -3.74 -0.18
N GLU A 363 25.22 -4.48 -0.31
CA GLU A 363 26.52 -3.88 -0.62
C GLU A 363 26.44 -3.35 -2.06
N ASP A 364 26.90 -2.11 -2.27
CA ASP A 364 26.95 -1.53 -3.62
C ASP A 364 27.87 -2.43 -4.48
N GLN A 365 27.32 -3.02 -5.56
CA GLN A 365 28.09 -3.79 -6.53
C GLN A 365 29.06 -2.92 -7.33
#